data_AF-A0A8T2WRI5-F1
#
_entry.id   AF-A0A8T2WRI5-F1
#
_cell.length_a   1.000
_cell.length_b   1.000
_cell.length_c   1.000
_cell.angle_alpha   90.00
_cell.angle_beta   90.00
_cell.angle_gamma   90.00
#
_symmetry.space_group_name_H-M   'P 1'
#
loop_
_entity.id
_entity.type
_entity.pdbx_description
1 polymer ?
#
loop_
_entity_poly.entity_id
_entity_poly.type
_entity_poly.pdbx_seq_one_letter_code
_entity_poly.pdbx_strand_id
1 'polypeptide(L)'
;MLKVKGTLMLASAEDVAAIQGMRLRSSEKSKMTRDHNGFRKLLIVLTKSGKLFALHTGDGRIVWSLLLNSLQQSEACENPTGINVYQWQVPHHHAMNENPSVLVVGRCKPSSDAPGIFSFVDTYTGKELKSFSLDHSVAQVIPLPFTDSTEQRLHLLIDTSGQAHLYPRAPEAVAIFQLEFSNIYWYSVEADSGVIKGHGLKSNCDGEVANNYCFGTREVWSIVFPSESEKIITTITRNSNEAVHTQAKVVADQDVMYKYISKNLLFVATVSPKASGDIGSATPEESHLVVYVVDTVTGRILHRMNHHGSQGPVHAVFSENWIVYHYFNLRAHRYEMTVIEIYDQSRADNKDVWKLVLGKHNLTSPMSSYSRPEVTTKSQSYYFTHSVKAITVTSTAKGITSKHLLIGTIGDQVLAMDKRFFDPRRSVNPTQSEKEEGILPLTDSLPIIPQSYVTHALKVEGLRGIVTVPAKLESATLVFTYGVDLFFTRLAPSRTYDSLTEDFSYALLLITIFVLIAAIFVTWVLSEKKDLRDKWR
;
A
#
# COMPACT_ATOMS: atom_id res chain seq x y z
N MET A 1 39.67 3.09 -16.12
CA MET A 1 39.78 1.91 -17.01
C MET A 1 38.77 0.81 -16.65
N LEU A 2 38.73 0.31 -15.40
CA LEU A 2 37.77 -0.73 -14.95
C LEU A 2 36.29 -0.38 -15.17
N LYS A 3 35.85 0.86 -14.86
CA LYS A 3 34.46 1.29 -15.09
C LYS A 3 34.05 1.19 -16.56
N VAL A 4 34.97 1.53 -17.48
CA VAL A 4 34.74 1.44 -18.93
C VAL A 4 34.71 -0.02 -19.39
N LYS A 5 35.63 -0.88 -18.88
CA LYS A 5 35.58 -2.33 -19.12
C LYS A 5 34.25 -2.94 -18.65
N GLY A 6 33.76 -2.55 -17.48
CA GLY A 6 32.48 -2.99 -16.94
C GLY A 6 31.28 -2.53 -17.75
N THR A 7 31.20 -1.26 -18.13
CA THR A 7 30.11 -0.73 -18.97
C THR A 7 30.09 -1.37 -20.36
N LEU A 8 31.25 -1.77 -20.86
CA LEU A 8 31.40 -2.42 -22.17
C LEU A 8 31.28 -3.96 -22.09
N MET A 9 31.02 -4.56 -20.92
CA MET A 9 31.01 -6.02 -20.71
C MET A 9 32.31 -6.71 -21.16
N LEU A 10 33.44 -6.00 -21.10
CA LEU A 10 34.80 -6.48 -21.42
C LEU A 10 35.61 -6.80 -20.15
N ALA A 11 34.94 -6.87 -18.99
CA ALA A 11 35.57 -7.11 -17.70
C ALA A 11 35.77 -8.61 -17.46
N SER A 12 36.97 -9.00 -17.03
CA SER A 12 37.24 -10.35 -16.50
C SER A 12 36.47 -10.60 -15.19
N ALA A 13 36.33 -11.85 -14.73
CA ALA A 13 35.65 -12.16 -13.47
C ALA A 13 36.26 -11.42 -12.27
N GLU A 14 37.59 -11.25 -12.24
CA GLU A 14 38.31 -10.48 -11.23
C GLU A 14 38.03 -8.97 -11.35
N ASP A 15 37.99 -8.43 -12.57
CA ASP A 15 37.59 -7.04 -12.82
C ASP A 15 36.15 -6.79 -12.36
N VAL A 16 35.22 -7.74 -12.58
CA VAL A 16 33.83 -7.64 -12.13
C VAL A 16 33.75 -7.63 -10.61
N ALA A 17 34.47 -8.52 -9.92
CA ALA A 17 34.53 -8.53 -8.45
C ALA A 17 35.13 -7.22 -7.89
N ALA A 18 36.19 -6.70 -8.53
CA ALA A 18 36.79 -5.42 -8.17
C ALA A 18 35.83 -4.23 -8.43
N ILE A 19 35.09 -4.25 -9.54
CA ILE A 19 34.04 -3.25 -9.85
C ILE A 19 32.90 -3.34 -8.85
N GLN A 20 32.47 -4.53 -8.44
CA GLN A 20 31.44 -4.71 -7.40
C GLN A 20 31.93 -4.18 -6.05
N GLY A 21 33.17 -4.51 -5.64
CA GLY A 21 33.80 -3.95 -4.44
C GLY A 21 33.93 -2.43 -4.48
N MET A 22 34.32 -1.87 -5.63
CA MET A 22 34.35 -0.41 -5.84
C MET A 22 32.96 0.22 -5.86
N ARG A 23 31.93 -0.44 -6.42
CA ARG A 23 30.53 0.03 -6.41
C ARG A 23 29.93 0.02 -5.00
N LEU A 24 30.33 -0.94 -4.18
CA LEU A 24 29.98 -1.00 -2.75
C LEU A 24 30.66 0.15 -1.97
N ARG A 25 31.90 0.52 -2.32
CA ARG A 25 32.64 1.64 -1.71
C ARG A 25 32.31 3.01 -2.32
N SER A 26 31.81 3.08 -3.56
CA SER A 26 31.52 4.32 -4.26
C SER A 26 30.17 4.89 -3.82
N SER A 27 30.28 5.81 -2.86
CA SER A 27 29.38 6.82 -2.28
C SER A 27 28.08 7.25 -3.00
N GLU A 28 27.81 6.91 -4.26
CA GLU A 28 26.56 7.34 -4.92
C GLU A 28 25.32 6.80 -4.21
N LYS A 29 25.31 5.51 -3.83
CA LYS A 29 24.16 4.92 -3.13
C LYS A 29 23.90 5.52 -1.74
N SER A 30 24.90 6.15 -1.11
CA SER A 30 24.81 6.75 0.23
C SER A 30 24.65 8.27 0.22
N LYS A 31 24.55 8.91 -0.96
CA LYS A 31 24.31 10.36 -1.08
C LYS A 31 22.96 10.70 -0.47
N MET A 32 22.92 11.73 0.38
CA MET A 32 21.72 12.29 1.02
C MET A 32 20.89 13.16 0.06
N THR A 33 21.00 12.90 -1.24
CA THR A 33 20.27 13.62 -2.29
C THR A 33 19.37 12.65 -3.02
N ARG A 34 18.18 13.13 -3.37
CA ARG A 34 17.21 12.38 -4.16
C ARG A 34 17.85 11.90 -5.46
N ASP A 35 17.73 10.62 -5.74
CA ASP A 35 18.16 10.04 -7.01
C ASP A 35 17.09 10.22 -8.09
N HIS A 36 17.49 10.11 -9.36
CA HIS A 36 16.57 10.25 -10.49
C HIS A 36 15.42 9.22 -10.45
N ASN A 37 15.70 8.01 -9.97
CA ASN A 37 14.79 6.87 -9.97
C ASN A 37 13.92 6.77 -8.69
N GLY A 38 14.18 7.62 -7.70
CA GLY A 38 13.44 7.67 -6.43
C GLY A 38 13.66 6.45 -5.54
N PHE A 39 14.80 5.77 -5.65
CA PHE A 39 15.19 4.68 -4.77
C PHE A 39 15.78 5.16 -3.43
N ARG A 40 16.32 6.38 -3.39
CA ARG A 40 16.88 6.97 -2.18
C ARG A 40 15.79 7.71 -1.42
N LYS A 41 15.44 7.13 -0.29
CA LYS A 41 14.51 7.68 0.70
C LYS A 41 15.09 7.56 2.10
N LEU A 42 14.52 8.32 3.03
CA LEU A 42 14.74 8.15 4.46
C LEU A 42 13.57 7.37 5.05
N LEU A 43 13.90 6.28 5.73
CA LEU A 43 12.93 5.53 6.52
C LEU A 43 12.89 6.14 7.90
N ILE A 44 11.76 6.74 8.26
CA ILE A 44 11.53 7.27 9.60
C ILE A 44 10.86 6.19 10.44
N VAL A 45 11.55 5.69 11.45
CA VAL A 45 11.12 4.56 12.28
C VAL A 45 10.98 5.00 13.72
N LEU A 46 9.77 4.87 14.27
CA LEU A 46 9.49 5.08 15.69
C LEU A 46 9.54 3.74 16.43
N THR A 47 10.33 3.71 17.50
CA THR A 47 10.44 2.54 18.38
C THR A 47 9.46 2.63 19.54
N LYS A 48 9.12 1.48 20.14
CA LYS A 48 8.26 1.43 21.34
C LYS A 48 8.83 2.21 22.53
N SER A 49 10.14 2.43 22.58
CA SER A 49 10.80 3.23 23.63
C SER A 49 10.73 4.74 23.40
N GLY A 50 9.95 5.22 22.42
CA GLY A 50 9.83 6.65 22.11
C GLY A 50 11.01 7.25 21.35
N LYS A 51 11.91 6.42 20.82
CA LYS A 51 13.07 6.87 20.01
C LYS A 51 12.75 6.80 18.52
N LEU A 52 13.02 7.88 17.82
CA LEU A 52 12.85 8.04 16.38
C LEU A 52 14.21 7.90 15.67
N PHE A 53 14.24 7.16 14.57
CA PHE A 53 15.43 6.98 13.75
C PHE A 53 15.13 7.36 12.31
N ALA A 54 16.09 8.00 11.64
CA ALA A 54 16.13 8.08 10.19
C ALA A 54 17.17 7.10 9.65
N LEU A 55 16.72 6.09 8.91
CA LEU A 55 17.58 5.13 8.25
C LEU A 55 17.68 5.46 6.76
N HIS A 56 18.88 5.42 6.23
CA HIS A 56 19.10 5.63 4.80
C HIS A 56 18.84 4.32 4.03
N THR A 57 17.94 4.35 3.06
CA THR A 57 17.54 3.15 2.26
C THR A 57 18.66 2.51 1.43
N GLY A 58 19.74 3.26 1.15
CA GLY A 58 20.83 2.77 0.31
C GLY A 58 21.78 1.78 1.00
N ASP A 59 22.03 1.96 2.29
CA ASP A 59 23.05 1.30 3.09
C ASP A 59 22.57 0.94 4.51
N GLY A 60 21.36 1.36 4.90
CA GLY A 60 20.76 1.06 6.20
C GLY A 60 21.35 1.84 7.37
N ARG A 61 22.30 2.76 7.14
CA ARG A 61 22.93 3.54 8.22
C ARG A 61 21.92 4.47 8.89
N ILE A 62 22.14 4.70 10.18
CA ILE A 62 21.42 5.72 10.94
C ILE A 62 21.97 7.08 10.52
N VAL A 63 21.13 7.91 9.90
CA VAL A 63 21.47 9.30 9.55
C VAL A 63 21.41 10.18 10.79
N TRP A 64 20.32 10.04 11.56
CA TRP A 64 20.14 10.66 12.85
C TRP A 64 19.24 9.78 13.72
N SER A 65 19.33 9.97 15.02
CA SER A 65 18.40 9.39 15.98
C SER A 65 18.02 10.43 17.02
N LEU A 66 16.73 10.54 17.32
CA LEU A 66 16.19 11.49 18.28
C LEU A 66 15.38 10.71 19.31
N LEU A 67 15.71 10.89 20.59
CA LEU A 67 14.82 10.49 21.67
C LEU A 67 13.87 11.65 21.94
N LEU A 68 12.56 11.42 21.78
CA LEU A 68 11.57 12.48 21.92
C LEU A 68 11.38 12.78 23.40
N ASN A 69 11.68 14.02 23.81
CA ASN A 69 11.47 14.45 25.20
C ASN A 69 9.99 14.45 25.57
N SER A 70 9.13 14.74 24.59
CA SER A 70 7.68 14.65 24.70
C SER A 70 7.17 13.24 24.97
N LEU A 71 7.96 12.20 24.66
CA LEU A 71 7.65 10.80 24.97
C LEU A 71 8.52 10.24 26.10
N GLN A 72 9.09 11.10 26.95
CA GLN A 72 9.78 10.71 28.17
C GLN A 72 8.89 10.93 29.39
N GLN A 73 9.11 10.08 30.40
CA GLN A 73 8.47 10.23 31.69
C GLN A 73 8.76 11.63 32.26
N SER A 74 7.69 12.35 32.59
CA SER A 74 7.73 13.68 33.19
C SER A 74 6.69 13.77 34.31
N GLU A 75 6.74 14.79 35.15
CA GLU A 75 5.72 15.01 36.20
C GLU A 75 4.31 15.18 35.59
N ALA A 76 4.22 15.77 34.40
CA ALA A 76 2.97 15.91 33.66
C ALA A 76 2.51 14.58 33.03
N CYS A 77 3.43 13.64 32.82
CA CYS A 77 3.14 12.41 32.12
C CYS A 77 4.00 11.22 32.55
N GLU A 78 3.41 10.30 33.32
CA GLU A 78 4.13 9.17 33.90
C GLU A 78 4.54 8.10 32.89
N ASN A 79 3.71 7.78 31.88
CA ASN A 79 3.94 6.63 30.98
C ASN A 79 3.62 6.96 29.51
N PRO A 80 4.34 7.90 28.89
CA PRO A 80 4.10 8.24 27.50
C PRO A 80 4.41 7.08 26.55
N THR A 81 3.52 6.84 25.60
CA THR A 81 3.70 5.82 24.55
C THR A 81 3.46 6.42 23.18
N GLY A 82 4.38 6.17 22.25
CA GLY A 82 4.22 6.51 20.85
C GLY A 82 3.18 5.62 20.19
N ILE A 83 2.19 6.23 19.53
CA ILE A 83 1.12 5.54 18.82
C ILE A 83 1.56 5.29 17.37
N ASN A 84 1.76 6.37 16.60
CA ASN A 84 2.02 6.30 15.16
C ASN A 84 2.81 7.51 14.67
N VAL A 85 3.38 7.36 13.48
CA VAL A 85 4.05 8.44 12.73
C VAL A 85 3.26 8.73 11.46
N TYR A 86 2.97 9.99 11.23
CA TYR A 86 2.28 10.48 10.04
C TYR A 86 3.15 11.48 9.29
N GLN A 87 2.97 11.53 7.99
CA GLN A 87 3.59 12.54 7.15
C GLN A 87 2.87 13.87 7.35
N TRP A 88 3.56 14.86 7.94
CA TRP A 88 2.97 16.16 8.24
C TRP A 88 3.10 17.13 7.07
N GLN A 89 4.29 17.25 6.51
CA GLN A 89 4.59 18.22 5.46
C GLN A 89 5.49 17.63 4.39
N VAL A 90 5.15 17.91 3.13
CA VAL A 90 5.79 17.31 1.96
C VAL A 90 6.14 18.42 0.97
N PRO A 91 7.33 19.03 1.08
CA PRO A 91 7.73 20.17 0.25
C PRO A 91 7.96 19.67 -1.18
N HIS A 92 6.97 19.78 -2.06
CA HIS A 92 7.04 19.26 -3.43
C HIS A 92 6.46 20.20 -4.49
N HIS A 93 5.56 21.13 -4.16
CA HIS A 93 4.95 22.02 -5.15
C HIS A 93 5.30 23.49 -4.88
N HIS A 94 4.83 24.05 -3.76
CA HIS A 94 4.87 25.48 -3.49
C HIS A 94 5.91 25.87 -2.43
N ALA A 95 6.14 25.02 -1.43
CA ALA A 95 6.99 25.32 -0.28
C ALA A 95 8.41 24.73 -0.42
N MET A 96 9.13 25.07 -1.49
CA MET A 96 10.51 24.58 -1.72
C MET A 96 11.52 25.03 -0.64
N ASN A 97 11.17 26.05 0.15
CA ASN A 97 12.03 26.61 1.20
C ASN A 97 11.80 26.00 2.60
N GLU A 98 10.82 25.10 2.76
CA GLU A 98 10.54 24.46 4.04
C GLU A 98 11.06 23.02 4.06
N ASN A 99 11.57 22.60 5.23
CA ASN A 99 12.03 21.23 5.42
C ASN A 99 10.83 20.29 5.60
N PRO A 100 10.88 19.06 5.06
CA PRO A 100 9.85 18.07 5.31
C PRO A 100 9.80 17.71 6.79
N SER A 101 8.60 17.61 7.33
CA SER A 101 8.38 17.26 8.74
C SER A 101 7.41 16.11 8.89
N VAL A 102 7.55 15.39 10.00
CA VAL A 102 6.68 14.28 10.40
C VAL A 102 5.99 14.62 11.71
N LEU A 103 4.73 14.16 11.82
CA LEU A 103 3.94 14.22 13.04
C LEU A 103 4.07 12.90 13.76
N VAL A 104 4.61 12.94 14.98
CA VAL A 104 4.59 11.82 15.91
C VAL A 104 3.42 12.03 16.86
N VAL A 105 2.53 11.06 16.90
CA VAL A 105 1.38 11.04 17.80
C VAL A 105 1.67 10.04 18.91
N GLY A 106 1.60 10.51 20.15
CA GLY A 106 1.69 9.70 21.36
C GLY A 106 0.51 9.94 22.28
N ARG A 107 0.49 9.20 23.38
CA ARG A 107 -0.47 9.33 24.48
C ARG A 107 0.25 9.23 25.80
N CYS A 108 -0.30 9.89 26.81
CA CYS A 108 0.39 10.00 28.08
C CYS A 108 0.25 8.79 29.03
N LYS A 109 -0.87 8.09 28.94
CA LYS A 109 -1.11 6.84 29.66
C LYS A 109 -1.52 5.77 28.64
N PRO A 110 -1.37 4.48 28.95
CA PRO A 110 -1.83 3.41 28.06
C PRO A 110 -3.36 3.39 27.88
N SER A 111 -4.12 4.03 28.78
CA SER A 111 -5.57 4.20 28.61
C SER A 111 -5.91 5.05 27.39
N SER A 112 -7.01 4.72 26.72
CA SER A 112 -7.54 5.48 25.57
C SER A 112 -7.96 6.90 25.93
N ASP A 113 -8.35 7.14 27.18
CA ASP A 113 -8.82 8.45 27.66
C ASP A 113 -7.69 9.42 28.03
N ALA A 114 -6.44 8.99 27.90
CA ALA A 114 -5.30 9.82 28.23
C ALA A 114 -5.14 10.98 27.24
N PRO A 115 -4.66 12.16 27.69
CA PRO A 115 -4.36 13.26 26.79
C PRO A 115 -3.30 12.83 25.77
N GLY A 116 -3.53 13.23 24.52
CA GLY A 116 -2.61 13.00 23.42
C GLY A 116 -1.37 13.89 23.50
N ILE A 117 -0.30 13.46 22.85
CA ILE A 117 0.95 14.20 22.74
C ILE A 117 1.33 14.29 21.28
N PHE A 118 1.58 15.50 20.80
CA PHE A 118 2.07 15.78 19.46
C PHE A 118 3.50 16.23 19.48
N SER A 119 4.30 15.68 18.57
CA SER A 119 5.65 16.15 18.31
C SER A 119 5.88 16.26 16.81
N PHE A 120 6.37 17.42 16.38
CA PHE A 120 6.72 17.70 15.00
C PHE A 120 8.24 17.60 14.87
N VAL A 121 8.72 16.73 13.99
CA VAL A 121 10.16 16.50 13.80
C VAL A 121 10.54 16.81 12.37
N ASP A 122 11.62 17.58 12.20
CA ASP A 122 12.25 17.79 10.90
C ASP A 122 12.93 16.50 10.44
N THR A 123 12.55 16.02 9.26
CA THR A 123 13.02 14.73 8.73
C THR A 123 14.48 14.75 8.28
N TYR A 124 15.04 15.92 7.94
CA TYR A 124 16.44 16.03 7.50
C TYR A 124 17.39 16.17 8.68
N THR A 125 17.06 17.05 9.63
CA THR A 125 17.93 17.34 10.77
C THR A 125 17.70 16.42 11.96
N GLY A 126 16.51 15.82 12.07
CA GLY A 126 16.12 15.05 13.24
C GLY A 126 15.88 15.93 14.48
N LYS A 127 15.65 17.24 14.30
CA LYS A 127 15.35 18.15 15.40
C LYS A 127 13.84 18.20 15.65
N GLU A 128 13.44 18.08 16.92
CA GLU A 128 12.07 18.36 17.35
C GLU A 128 11.81 19.86 17.18
N LEU A 129 10.87 20.20 16.30
CA LEU A 129 10.50 21.58 15.98
C LEU A 129 9.58 22.16 17.05
N LYS A 130 8.51 21.41 17.36
CA LYS A 130 7.47 21.79 18.32
C LYS A 130 6.86 20.54 18.94
N SER A 131 6.47 20.64 20.21
CA SER A 131 5.73 19.59 20.91
C SER A 131 4.56 20.19 21.67
N PHE A 132 3.43 19.51 21.70
CA PHE A 132 2.21 19.95 22.38
C PHE A 132 1.56 18.80 23.13
N SER A 133 1.15 19.03 24.37
CA SER A 133 0.14 18.21 25.03
C SER A 133 -1.23 18.64 24.53
N LEU A 134 -2.09 17.66 24.24
CA LEU A 134 -3.46 17.90 23.80
C LEU A 134 -4.39 17.92 25.01
N ASP A 135 -5.37 18.82 24.99
CA ASP A 135 -6.42 18.90 26.02
C ASP A 135 -7.48 17.79 25.89
N HIS A 136 -7.35 16.94 24.88
CA HIS A 136 -8.27 15.87 24.52
C HIS A 136 -7.50 14.57 24.29
N SER A 137 -8.22 13.46 24.41
CA SER A 137 -7.73 12.12 24.10
C SER A 137 -7.62 11.90 22.59
N VAL A 138 -6.87 10.88 22.19
CA VAL A 138 -6.69 10.52 20.78
C VAL A 138 -7.08 9.06 20.59
N ALA A 139 -8.30 8.84 20.11
CA ALA A 139 -8.80 7.51 19.75
C ALA A 139 -8.38 7.13 18.32
N GLN A 140 -8.49 8.06 17.37
CA GLN A 140 -8.18 7.81 15.96
C GLN A 140 -7.60 9.05 15.29
N VAL A 141 -6.66 8.85 14.36
CA VAL A 141 -6.09 9.92 13.53
C VAL A 141 -6.39 9.62 12.06
N ILE A 142 -7.05 10.56 11.38
CA ILE A 142 -7.48 10.43 10.00
C ILE A 142 -6.75 11.48 9.15
N PRO A 143 -5.77 11.09 8.32
CA PRO A 143 -5.08 12.03 7.44
C PRO A 143 -5.98 12.39 6.25
N LEU A 144 -6.38 13.65 6.16
CA LEU A 144 -7.21 14.16 5.08
C LEU A 144 -6.38 14.34 3.80
N PRO A 145 -6.98 14.30 2.59
CA PRO A 145 -6.26 14.47 1.33
C PRO A 145 -5.90 15.93 1.01
N PHE A 146 -6.23 16.87 1.91
CA PHE A 146 -6.04 18.30 1.70
C PHE A 146 -4.73 18.79 2.33
N THR A 147 -4.15 19.82 1.73
CA THR A 147 -2.97 20.52 2.22
C THR A 147 -3.24 22.02 2.28
N ASP A 148 -2.66 22.71 3.25
CA ASP A 148 -2.66 24.17 3.31
C ASP A 148 -1.62 24.80 2.36
N SER A 149 -1.54 26.13 2.34
CA SER A 149 -0.55 26.88 1.56
C SER A 149 0.92 26.55 1.89
N THR A 150 1.19 26.04 3.10
CA THR A 150 2.52 25.58 3.52
C THR A 150 2.77 24.09 3.21
N GLU A 151 1.86 23.45 2.48
CA GLU A 151 1.90 22.01 2.16
C GLU A 151 1.83 21.11 3.41
N GLN A 152 1.28 21.60 4.52
CA GLN A 152 0.96 20.78 5.67
C GLN A 152 -0.35 20.04 5.41
N ARG A 153 -0.31 18.73 5.58
CA ARG A 153 -1.46 17.85 5.39
C ARG A 153 -2.42 18.03 6.56
N LEU A 154 -3.70 18.21 6.25
CA LEU A 154 -4.74 18.29 7.28
C LEU A 154 -4.97 16.91 7.90
N HIS A 155 -5.11 16.88 9.23
CA HIS A 155 -5.39 15.68 10.01
C HIS A 155 -6.61 15.94 10.89
N LEU A 156 -7.54 14.98 10.89
CA LEU A 156 -8.70 14.98 11.77
C LEU A 156 -8.46 13.97 12.90
N LEU A 157 -8.53 14.44 14.13
CA LEU A 157 -8.36 13.62 15.32
C LEU A 157 -9.71 13.38 15.97
N ILE A 158 -10.01 12.12 16.26
CA ILE A 158 -11.22 11.75 16.97
C ILE A 158 -10.83 11.45 18.41
N ASP A 159 -11.48 12.12 19.36
CA ASP A 159 -11.31 11.87 20.78
C ASP A 159 -12.16 10.66 21.24
N THR A 160 -12.05 10.29 22.52
CA THR A 160 -12.87 9.19 23.08
C THR A 160 -14.33 9.58 23.32
N SER A 161 -14.66 10.88 23.29
CA SER A 161 -16.03 11.39 23.37
C SER A 161 -16.74 11.42 22.01
N GLY A 162 -16.02 11.12 20.91
CA GLY A 162 -16.52 11.18 19.54
C GLY A 162 -16.48 12.57 18.92
N GLN A 163 -15.80 13.55 19.51
CA GLN A 163 -15.55 14.87 18.92
C GLN A 163 -14.34 14.84 17.98
N ALA A 164 -14.42 15.64 16.92
CA ALA A 164 -13.42 15.70 15.87
C ALA A 164 -12.63 17.02 15.93
N HIS A 165 -11.31 16.94 16.06
CA HIS A 165 -10.40 18.07 16.17
C HIS A 165 -9.52 18.19 14.92
N LEU A 166 -9.51 19.38 14.31
CA LEU A 166 -8.78 19.65 13.07
C LEU A 166 -7.37 20.21 13.35
N TYR A 167 -6.38 19.65 12.64
CA TYR A 167 -5.00 20.11 12.63
C TYR A 167 -4.46 20.23 11.19
N PRO A 168 -3.59 21.22 10.86
CA PRO A 168 -3.10 22.30 11.72
C PRO A 168 -4.20 23.27 12.17
N ARG A 169 -4.00 23.91 13.34
CA ARG A 169 -4.90 24.96 13.85
C ARG A 169 -4.61 26.29 13.14
N ALA A 170 -4.91 26.33 11.84
CA ALA A 170 -4.76 27.50 10.98
C ALA A 170 -6.12 27.92 10.40
N PRO A 171 -6.38 29.23 10.22
CA PRO A 171 -7.65 29.70 9.65
C PRO A 171 -7.87 29.22 8.21
N GLU A 172 -6.80 29.09 7.42
CA GLU A 172 -6.86 28.54 6.07
C GLU A 172 -7.30 27.06 6.07
N ALA A 173 -6.75 26.25 6.99
CA ALA A 173 -7.12 24.84 7.12
C ALA A 173 -8.61 24.70 7.46
N VAL A 174 -9.16 25.57 8.30
CA VAL A 174 -10.60 25.60 8.61
C VAL A 174 -11.41 25.99 7.38
N ALA A 175 -10.98 27.00 6.61
CA ALA A 175 -11.68 27.40 5.39
C ALA A 175 -11.75 26.27 4.36
N ILE A 176 -10.64 25.56 4.13
CA ILE A 176 -10.59 24.39 3.23
C ILE A 176 -11.51 23.28 3.75
N PHE A 177 -11.46 22.99 5.05
CA PHE A 177 -12.27 21.96 5.68
C PHE A 177 -13.77 22.26 5.63
N GLN A 178 -14.16 23.53 5.79
CA GLN A 178 -15.56 23.97 5.75
C GLN A 178 -16.20 23.77 4.36
N LEU A 179 -15.42 23.89 3.28
CA LEU A 179 -15.91 23.65 1.91
C LEU A 179 -16.36 22.19 1.71
N GLU A 180 -15.66 21.25 2.34
CA GLU A 180 -15.89 19.80 2.19
C GLU A 180 -16.56 19.15 3.41
N PHE A 181 -17.05 19.98 4.34
CA PHE A 181 -17.53 19.56 5.64
C PHE A 181 -18.61 18.47 5.60
N SER A 182 -19.54 18.58 4.64
CA SER A 182 -20.65 17.63 4.46
C SER A 182 -20.22 16.28 3.84
N ASN A 183 -19.00 16.21 3.32
CA ASN A 183 -18.46 15.04 2.61
C ASN A 183 -17.48 14.22 3.47
N ILE A 184 -17.26 14.62 4.73
CA ILE A 184 -16.33 13.93 5.64
C ILE A 184 -17.11 13.00 6.56
N TYR A 185 -16.74 11.72 6.48
CA TYR A 185 -17.28 10.64 7.29
C TYR A 185 -16.14 9.88 7.95
N TRP A 186 -16.41 9.32 9.12
CA TRP A 186 -15.51 8.40 9.78
C TRP A 186 -16.31 7.25 10.38
N TYR A 187 -15.64 6.16 10.75
CA TYR A 187 -16.27 5.00 11.36
C TYR A 187 -15.45 4.54 12.56
N SER A 188 -16.14 4.03 13.58
CA SER A 188 -15.54 3.35 14.72
C SER A 188 -15.82 1.85 14.66
N VAL A 189 -14.87 1.06 15.13
CA VAL A 189 -15.00 -0.40 15.26
C VAL A 189 -14.77 -0.75 16.72
N GLU A 190 -15.83 -1.15 17.41
CA GLU A 190 -15.78 -1.67 18.77
C GLU A 190 -15.80 -3.21 18.69
N ALA A 191 -14.62 -3.82 18.56
CA ALA A 191 -14.51 -5.26 18.31
C ALA A 191 -15.06 -6.14 19.45
N ASP A 192 -14.93 -5.67 20.70
CA ASP A 192 -15.38 -6.41 21.89
C ASP A 192 -16.91 -6.40 22.05
N SER A 193 -17.56 -5.27 21.73
CA SER A 193 -19.02 -5.15 21.74
C SER A 193 -19.67 -5.67 20.45
N GLY A 194 -18.87 -5.91 19.40
CA GLY A 194 -19.35 -6.33 18.10
C GLY A 194 -20.10 -5.22 17.34
N VAL A 195 -19.79 -3.95 17.61
CA VAL A 195 -20.51 -2.81 17.01
C VAL A 195 -19.60 -2.02 16.08
N ILE A 196 -20.09 -1.73 14.87
CA ILE A 196 -19.46 -0.80 13.92
C ILE A 196 -20.40 0.38 13.70
N LYS A 197 -19.93 1.59 13.97
CA LYS A 197 -20.72 2.81 13.80
C LYS A 197 -20.09 3.71 12.74
N GLY A 198 -20.92 4.30 11.90
CA GLY A 198 -20.53 5.37 10.99
C GLY A 198 -21.01 6.71 11.50
N HIS A 199 -20.13 7.69 11.42
CA HIS A 199 -20.36 9.04 11.92
C HIS A 199 -20.14 10.05 10.80
N GLY A 200 -21.03 11.03 10.72
CA GLY A 200 -20.85 12.24 9.93
C GLY A 200 -20.46 13.40 10.83
N LEU A 201 -19.80 14.41 10.27
CA LEU A 201 -19.54 15.64 11.00
C LEU A 201 -20.83 16.45 11.22
N LYS A 202 -20.91 17.10 12.38
CA LYS A 202 -21.94 18.06 12.81
C LYS A 202 -21.24 19.38 13.16
N SER A 203 -22.01 20.46 13.30
CA SER A 203 -21.58 21.81 13.72
C SER A 203 -20.51 21.81 14.83
N ASN A 204 -19.82 22.95 14.95
CA ASN A 204 -18.78 23.18 15.95
C ASN A 204 -19.22 22.69 17.34
N CYS A 205 -18.25 22.18 18.11
CA CYS A 205 -18.49 21.71 19.48
C CYS A 205 -19.11 22.82 20.34
N ASP A 206 -20.15 22.47 21.10
CA ASP A 206 -20.78 23.39 22.05
C ASP A 206 -19.85 23.56 23.26
N GLY A 207 -19.24 24.74 23.39
CA GLY A 207 -18.37 25.11 24.51
C GLY A 207 -18.36 26.62 24.75
N GLU A 208 -18.06 27.04 25.98
CA GLU A 208 -18.05 28.47 26.40
C GLU A 208 -17.08 29.34 25.58
N VAL A 209 -16.11 28.72 24.91
CA VAL A 209 -15.23 29.34 23.92
C VAL A 209 -15.50 28.63 22.59
N ALA A 210 -15.92 29.39 21.58
CA ALA A 210 -16.09 28.89 20.22
C ALA A 210 -14.74 28.39 19.65
N ASN A 211 -14.40 27.13 19.92
CA ASN A 211 -13.24 26.48 19.34
C ASN A 211 -13.58 26.12 17.89
N ASN A 212 -13.24 27.01 16.96
CA ASN A 212 -13.44 26.84 15.51
C ASN A 212 -12.74 25.61 14.89
N TYR A 213 -11.97 24.85 15.69
CA TYR A 213 -11.22 23.67 15.28
C TYR A 213 -11.81 22.36 15.85
N CYS A 214 -12.87 22.43 16.64
CA CYS A 214 -13.57 21.28 17.20
C CYS A 214 -14.95 21.16 16.54
N PHE A 215 -15.27 19.96 16.08
CA PHE A 215 -16.53 19.64 15.41
C PHE A 215 -17.21 18.46 16.12
N GLY A 216 -18.49 18.63 16.43
CA GLY A 216 -19.29 17.51 16.92
C GLY A 216 -19.45 16.44 15.84
N THR A 217 -19.74 15.22 16.24
CA THR A 217 -20.08 14.15 15.28
C THR A 217 -21.49 13.66 15.55
N ARG A 218 -22.14 13.15 14.51
CA ARG A 218 -23.46 12.51 14.60
C ARG A 218 -23.37 11.10 14.07
N GLU A 219 -23.95 10.16 14.78
CA GLU A 219 -24.12 8.79 14.29
C GLU A 219 -25.07 8.80 13.08
N VAL A 220 -24.67 8.15 11.99
CA VAL A 220 -25.43 8.04 10.74
C VAL A 220 -25.99 6.63 10.57
N TRP A 221 -25.19 5.62 10.90
CA TRP A 221 -25.56 4.22 10.81
C TRP A 221 -24.80 3.40 11.84
N SER A 222 -25.35 2.25 12.22
CA SER A 222 -24.73 1.29 13.14
C SER A 222 -25.04 -0.14 12.70
N ILE A 223 -24.02 -0.99 12.72
CA ILE A 223 -24.11 -2.42 12.46
C ILE A 223 -23.72 -3.13 13.74
N VAL A 224 -24.63 -3.96 14.24
CA VAL A 224 -24.43 -4.75 15.46
C VAL A 224 -24.30 -6.21 15.08
N PHE A 225 -23.16 -6.81 15.42
CA PHE A 225 -22.92 -8.25 15.34
C PHE A 225 -23.22 -8.84 16.71
N PRO A 226 -24.21 -9.74 16.85
CA PRO A 226 -24.57 -10.29 18.15
C PRO A 226 -23.42 -11.09 18.74
N SER A 227 -22.94 -10.67 19.93
CA SER A 227 -21.78 -11.24 20.63
C SER A 227 -21.91 -12.73 20.93
N GLU A 228 -23.13 -13.25 21.01
CA GLU A 228 -23.40 -14.69 21.19
C GLU A 228 -23.07 -15.52 19.94
N SER A 229 -23.09 -14.90 18.76
CA SER A 229 -22.98 -15.59 17.47
C SER A 229 -21.73 -15.21 16.68
N GLU A 230 -21.33 -13.94 16.74
CA GLU A 230 -20.27 -13.39 15.91
C GLU A 230 -19.40 -12.44 16.74
N LYS A 231 -18.08 -12.57 16.60
CA LYS A 231 -17.07 -11.69 17.18
C LYS A 231 -16.14 -11.18 16.08
N ILE A 232 -15.91 -9.87 16.05
CA ILE A 232 -15.03 -9.23 15.06
C ILE A 232 -13.57 -9.60 15.38
N ILE A 233 -12.85 -10.20 14.42
CA ILE A 233 -11.41 -10.49 14.55
C ILE A 233 -10.58 -9.45 13.81
N THR A 234 -10.98 -9.09 12.60
CA THR A 234 -10.12 -8.29 11.71
C THR A 234 -10.95 -7.38 10.85
N THR A 235 -10.48 -6.14 10.75
CA THR A 235 -11.00 -5.13 9.83
C THR A 235 -9.88 -4.58 8.96
N ILE A 236 -10.09 -4.47 7.66
CA ILE A 236 -9.11 -3.88 6.75
C ILE A 236 -9.78 -2.91 5.77
N THR A 237 -9.09 -1.82 5.47
CA THR A 237 -9.46 -0.86 4.44
C THR A 237 -8.40 -0.78 3.36
N ARG A 238 -8.80 -0.23 2.22
CA ARG A 238 -7.86 0.06 1.13
C ARG A 238 -6.89 1.15 1.55
N ASN A 239 -5.63 1.04 1.13
CA ASN A 239 -4.66 2.11 1.32
C ASN A 239 -5.13 3.40 0.59
N SER A 240 -5.25 4.51 1.33
CA SER A 240 -5.80 5.77 0.82
C SER A 240 -4.93 6.43 -0.24
N ASN A 241 -3.63 6.14 -0.24
CA ASN A 241 -2.64 6.65 -1.18
C ASN A 241 -2.41 5.71 -2.39
N GLU A 242 -3.15 4.59 -2.49
CA GLU A 242 -3.03 3.67 -3.62
C GLU A 242 -3.59 4.30 -4.91
N ALA A 243 -2.77 4.32 -5.96
CA ALA A 243 -3.17 4.68 -7.31
C ALA A 243 -3.73 3.45 -8.06
N VAL A 244 -4.80 3.66 -8.83
CA VAL A 244 -5.40 2.63 -9.70
C VAL A 244 -5.42 3.18 -11.12
N HIS A 245 -4.65 2.56 -12.01
CA HIS A 245 -4.56 3.02 -13.41
C HIS A 245 -5.74 2.55 -14.25
N THR A 246 -6.09 1.26 -14.17
CA THR A 246 -7.12 0.64 -15.01
C THR A 246 -8.42 0.50 -14.23
N GLN A 247 -9.47 1.19 -14.71
CA GLN A 247 -10.83 1.11 -14.12
C GLN A 247 -11.62 -0.11 -14.59
N ALA A 248 -11.16 -0.79 -15.63
CA ALA A 248 -11.84 -1.93 -16.20
C ALA A 248 -10.86 -3.05 -16.52
N LYS A 249 -11.38 -4.28 -16.55
CA LYS A 249 -10.68 -5.49 -16.94
C LYS A 249 -11.30 -5.99 -18.23
N VAL A 250 -10.48 -6.08 -19.28
CA VAL A 250 -10.91 -6.67 -20.55
C VAL A 250 -10.94 -8.17 -20.37
N VAL A 251 -12.06 -8.79 -20.73
CA VAL A 251 -12.28 -10.23 -20.68
C VAL A 251 -12.19 -10.79 -22.10
N ALA A 252 -12.05 -12.10 -22.22
CA ALA A 252 -12.32 -12.82 -23.46
C ALA A 252 -13.61 -12.33 -24.16
N ASP A 253 -13.65 -12.47 -25.49
CA ASP A 253 -14.78 -12.09 -26.36
C ASP A 253 -15.06 -10.57 -26.44
N GLN A 254 -14.05 -9.73 -26.17
CA GLN A 254 -14.14 -8.27 -26.21
C GLN A 254 -15.18 -7.69 -25.23
N ASP A 255 -15.51 -8.41 -24.16
CA ASP A 255 -16.32 -7.88 -23.06
C ASP A 255 -15.42 -7.16 -22.03
N VAL A 256 -16.02 -6.25 -21.25
CA VAL A 256 -15.32 -5.43 -20.27
C VAL A 256 -16.01 -5.52 -18.92
N MET A 257 -15.29 -5.92 -17.89
CA MET A 257 -15.76 -5.82 -16.50
C MET A 257 -15.23 -4.55 -15.85
N TYR A 258 -16.12 -3.63 -15.49
CA TYR A 258 -15.75 -2.43 -14.75
C TYR A 258 -15.48 -2.78 -13.29
N LYS A 259 -14.31 -2.40 -12.79
CA LYS A 259 -13.91 -2.61 -11.41
C LYS A 259 -14.69 -1.65 -10.51
N TYR A 260 -15.20 -2.15 -9.39
CA TYR A 260 -15.79 -1.29 -8.37
C TYR A 260 -14.70 -0.71 -7.48
N ILE A 261 -14.35 0.56 -7.68
CA ILE A 261 -13.23 1.24 -7.00
C ILE A 261 -13.80 2.29 -6.04
N SER A 262 -13.96 1.94 -4.76
CA SER A 262 -14.35 2.89 -3.71
C SER A 262 -13.30 2.94 -2.60
N LYS A 263 -12.99 4.15 -2.11
CA LYS A 263 -12.11 4.37 -0.95
C LYS A 263 -12.83 4.11 0.38
N ASN A 264 -14.15 4.04 0.34
CA ASN A 264 -15.04 3.97 1.49
C ASN A 264 -15.47 2.53 1.78
N LEU A 265 -14.60 1.55 1.51
CA LEU A 265 -14.92 0.14 1.73
C LEU A 265 -14.13 -0.40 2.90
N LEU A 266 -14.86 -1.10 3.78
CA LEU A 266 -14.35 -1.79 4.94
C LEU A 266 -14.62 -3.28 4.78
N PHE A 267 -13.57 -4.08 4.80
CA PHE A 267 -13.69 -5.52 4.98
C PHE A 267 -13.72 -5.84 6.46
N VAL A 268 -14.68 -6.67 6.86
CA VAL A 268 -14.87 -7.12 8.25
C VAL A 268 -14.91 -8.64 8.24
N ALA A 269 -14.10 -9.27 9.07
CA ALA A 269 -14.14 -10.71 9.32
C ALA A 269 -14.60 -10.99 10.75
N THR A 270 -15.66 -11.78 10.88
CA THR A 270 -16.23 -12.21 12.15
C THR A 270 -16.12 -13.73 12.28
N VAL A 271 -15.96 -14.22 13.50
CA VAL A 271 -16.03 -15.66 13.80
C VAL A 271 -17.03 -15.94 14.90
N SER A 272 -17.47 -17.19 15.00
CA SER A 272 -18.12 -17.70 16.20
C SER A 272 -17.24 -17.46 17.45
N PRO A 273 -17.77 -16.94 18.58
CA PRO A 273 -17.01 -16.62 19.77
C PRO A 273 -16.13 -17.78 20.29
N LYS A 274 -16.64 -19.02 20.24
CA LYS A 274 -15.91 -20.23 20.62
C LYS A 274 -14.67 -20.50 19.75
N ALA A 275 -14.67 -20.03 18.50
CA ALA A 275 -13.57 -20.14 17.56
C ALA A 275 -12.64 -18.91 17.58
N SER A 276 -12.82 -17.97 18.51
CA SER A 276 -11.93 -16.81 18.68
C SER A 276 -10.58 -17.18 19.30
N GLY A 277 -10.42 -18.40 19.84
CA GLY A 277 -9.18 -18.86 20.45
C GLY A 277 -8.19 -19.45 19.45
N ASP A 278 -7.21 -20.19 19.96
CA ASP A 278 -6.23 -20.91 19.15
C ASP A 278 -6.91 -21.97 18.25
N ILE A 279 -6.24 -22.31 17.15
CA ILE A 279 -6.72 -23.30 16.18
C ILE A 279 -7.04 -24.61 16.91
N GLY A 280 -8.29 -25.08 16.79
CA GLY A 280 -8.77 -26.30 17.44
C GLY A 280 -9.54 -26.09 18.75
N SER A 281 -9.74 -24.84 19.18
CA SER A 281 -10.60 -24.52 20.34
C SER A 281 -12.10 -24.74 20.09
N ALA A 282 -12.54 -24.71 18.83
CA ALA A 282 -13.92 -24.97 18.45
C ALA A 282 -14.03 -26.25 17.61
N THR A 283 -15.19 -26.91 17.67
CA THR A 283 -15.50 -28.02 16.78
C THR A 283 -15.88 -27.50 15.38
N PRO A 284 -15.68 -28.29 14.31
CA PRO A 284 -15.99 -27.86 12.93
C PRO A 284 -17.48 -27.58 12.66
N GLU A 285 -18.37 -28.00 13.55
CA GLU A 285 -19.82 -27.74 13.47
C GLU A 285 -20.19 -26.42 14.10
N GLU A 286 -19.46 -25.99 15.14
CA GLU A 286 -19.70 -24.72 15.85
C GLU A 286 -18.89 -23.56 15.27
N SER A 287 -17.81 -23.84 14.53
CA SER A 287 -16.95 -22.84 13.93
C SER A 287 -17.52 -22.31 12.61
N HIS A 288 -17.77 -21.01 12.56
CA HIS A 288 -18.12 -20.30 11.32
C HIS A 288 -17.31 -19.01 11.22
N LEU A 289 -16.77 -18.75 10.04
CA LEU A 289 -16.10 -17.49 9.68
C LEU A 289 -16.98 -16.78 8.66
N VAL A 290 -17.45 -15.58 8.99
CA VAL A 290 -18.26 -14.76 8.09
C VAL A 290 -17.47 -13.51 7.72
N VAL A 291 -17.47 -13.19 6.43
CA VAL A 291 -16.82 -11.98 5.92
C VAL A 291 -17.85 -11.05 5.31
N TYR A 292 -17.66 -9.76 5.56
CA TYR A 292 -18.53 -8.68 5.10
C TYR A 292 -17.70 -7.62 4.39
N VAL A 293 -18.24 -7.07 3.30
CA VAL A 293 -17.73 -5.85 2.67
C VAL A 293 -18.77 -4.76 2.87
N VAL A 294 -18.42 -3.74 3.64
CA VAL A 294 -19.32 -2.68 4.09
C VAL A 294 -18.88 -1.35 3.51
N ASP A 295 -19.82 -0.54 3.03
CA ASP A 295 -19.57 0.86 2.68
C ASP A 295 -19.57 1.71 3.97
N THR A 296 -18.47 2.40 4.24
CA THR A 296 -18.25 3.16 5.49
C THR A 296 -19.02 4.48 5.56
N VAL A 297 -19.58 4.96 4.44
CA VAL A 297 -20.39 6.18 4.42
C VAL A 297 -21.85 5.84 4.73
N THR A 298 -22.37 4.79 4.11
CA THR A 298 -23.80 4.43 4.20
C THR A 298 -24.13 3.28 5.14
N GLY A 299 -23.14 2.48 5.55
CA GLY A 299 -23.34 1.26 6.33
C GLY A 299 -23.92 0.09 5.51
N ARG A 300 -24.01 0.22 4.19
CA ARG A 300 -24.54 -0.84 3.33
C ARG A 300 -23.57 -2.01 3.25
N ILE A 301 -24.06 -3.22 3.51
CA ILE A 301 -23.34 -4.46 3.22
C ILE A 301 -23.44 -4.72 1.71
N LEU A 302 -22.31 -4.66 1.01
CA LEU A 302 -22.20 -4.94 -0.42
C LEU A 302 -22.07 -6.43 -0.71
N HIS A 303 -21.37 -7.15 0.16
CA HIS A 303 -21.13 -8.58 0.01
C HIS A 303 -21.03 -9.26 1.38
N ARG A 304 -21.56 -10.48 1.47
CA ARG A 304 -21.46 -11.35 2.64
C ARG A 304 -21.10 -12.75 2.18
N MET A 305 -20.13 -13.38 2.83
CA MET A 305 -19.74 -14.76 2.54
C MET A 305 -19.50 -15.53 3.83
N ASN A 306 -19.91 -16.80 3.87
CA ASN A 306 -19.78 -17.66 5.04
C ASN A 306 -18.89 -18.87 4.73
N HIS A 307 -17.97 -19.16 5.64
CA HIS A 307 -17.10 -20.33 5.64
C HIS A 307 -17.43 -21.21 6.84
N HIS A 308 -18.06 -22.35 6.57
CA HIS A 308 -18.39 -23.34 7.59
C HIS A 308 -17.17 -24.18 7.97
N GLY A 309 -16.98 -24.43 9.27
CA GLY A 309 -15.84 -25.22 9.72
C GLY A 309 -14.51 -24.45 9.69
N SER A 310 -14.54 -23.12 9.69
CA SER A 310 -13.34 -22.29 9.54
C SER A 310 -13.09 -21.44 10.78
N GLN A 311 -11.81 -21.18 11.05
CA GLN A 311 -11.31 -20.48 12.23
C GLN A 311 -10.20 -19.47 11.86
N GLY A 312 -10.03 -18.44 12.70
CA GLY A 312 -8.88 -17.53 12.64
C GLY A 312 -7.56 -18.17 13.10
N PRO A 313 -6.45 -17.41 13.13
CA PRO A 313 -6.36 -15.98 12.85
C PRO A 313 -6.60 -15.62 11.38
N VAL A 314 -7.27 -14.49 11.15
CA VAL A 314 -7.58 -14.00 9.81
C VAL A 314 -6.62 -12.87 9.44
N HIS A 315 -5.90 -13.03 8.33
CA HIS A 315 -5.05 -11.97 7.79
C HIS A 315 -5.59 -11.57 6.42
N ALA A 316 -5.94 -10.29 6.24
CA ALA A 316 -6.56 -9.79 5.03
C ALA A 316 -5.81 -8.59 4.45
N VAL A 317 -5.87 -8.44 3.13
CA VAL A 317 -5.41 -7.25 2.42
C VAL A 317 -6.45 -6.82 1.39
N PHE A 318 -6.67 -5.51 1.30
CA PHE A 318 -7.55 -4.88 0.32
C PHE A 318 -6.71 -4.01 -0.62
N SER A 319 -6.73 -4.33 -1.92
CA SER A 319 -6.11 -3.54 -2.98
C SER A 319 -7.06 -3.38 -4.17
N GLU A 320 -7.11 -2.17 -4.75
CA GLU A 320 -8.00 -1.84 -5.88
C GLU A 320 -9.49 -2.19 -5.64
N ASN A 321 -9.96 -3.28 -6.27
CA ASN A 321 -11.32 -3.82 -6.24
C ASN A 321 -11.36 -5.25 -5.68
N TRP A 322 -10.27 -5.72 -5.09
CA TRP A 322 -10.12 -7.09 -4.66
C TRP A 322 -9.57 -7.20 -3.25
N ILE A 323 -9.97 -8.28 -2.58
CA ILE A 323 -9.63 -8.59 -1.20
C ILE A 323 -9.11 -10.01 -1.19
N VAL A 324 -7.95 -10.22 -0.58
CA VAL A 324 -7.41 -11.56 -0.30
C VAL A 324 -7.29 -11.71 1.20
N TYR A 325 -7.82 -12.81 1.73
CA TYR A 325 -7.70 -13.12 3.15
C TYR A 325 -7.40 -14.59 3.38
N HIS A 326 -6.63 -14.84 4.43
CA HIS A 326 -6.14 -16.14 4.87
C HIS A 326 -6.84 -16.56 6.16
N TYR A 327 -7.21 -17.83 6.28
CA TYR A 327 -7.79 -18.44 7.48
C TYR A 327 -7.49 -19.95 7.52
N PHE A 328 -7.89 -20.62 8.60
CA PHE A 328 -7.73 -22.06 8.76
C PHE A 328 -9.07 -22.79 8.61
N ASN A 329 -9.11 -23.84 7.80
CA ASN A 329 -10.26 -24.73 7.68
C ASN A 329 -10.08 -25.95 8.60
N LEU A 330 -10.91 -26.05 9.64
CA LEU A 330 -10.88 -27.14 10.62
C LEU A 330 -11.35 -28.48 10.04
N ARG A 331 -12.27 -28.48 9.06
CA ARG A 331 -12.74 -29.72 8.41
C ARG A 331 -11.68 -30.32 7.50
N ALA A 332 -11.01 -29.46 6.74
CA ALA A 332 -9.97 -29.88 5.80
C ALA A 332 -8.58 -30.00 6.46
N HIS A 333 -8.42 -29.51 7.70
CA HIS A 333 -7.14 -29.39 8.41
C HIS A 333 -6.05 -28.67 7.59
N ARG A 334 -6.44 -27.61 6.87
CA ARG A 334 -5.57 -26.89 5.92
C ARG A 334 -5.81 -25.39 6.00
N TYR A 335 -4.78 -24.62 5.66
CA TYR A 335 -4.92 -23.18 5.47
C TYR A 335 -5.54 -22.90 4.10
N GLU A 336 -6.41 -21.90 4.08
CA GLU A 336 -7.08 -21.43 2.87
C GLU A 336 -6.85 -19.93 2.68
N MET A 337 -6.69 -19.53 1.43
CA MET A 337 -6.70 -18.14 1.00
C MET A 337 -7.87 -17.94 0.06
N THR A 338 -8.76 -17.03 0.39
CA THR A 338 -9.90 -16.70 -0.45
C THR A 338 -9.74 -15.31 -1.04
N VAL A 339 -10.03 -15.20 -2.34
CA VAL A 339 -10.10 -13.92 -3.04
C VAL A 339 -11.55 -13.53 -3.29
N ILE A 340 -11.84 -12.25 -3.17
CA ILE A 340 -13.10 -11.63 -3.58
C ILE A 340 -12.73 -10.48 -4.53
N GLU A 341 -13.30 -10.46 -5.73
CA GLU A 341 -13.21 -9.33 -6.66
C GLU A 341 -14.60 -8.70 -6.84
N ILE A 342 -14.67 -7.37 -6.76
CA ILE A 342 -15.91 -6.60 -6.82
C ILE A 342 -15.94 -5.82 -8.13
N TYR A 343 -17.05 -5.93 -8.84
CA TYR A 343 -17.29 -5.34 -10.16
C TYR A 343 -18.57 -4.49 -10.14
N ASP A 344 -18.56 -3.41 -10.90
CA ASP A 344 -19.68 -2.50 -11.06
C ASP A 344 -20.53 -2.93 -12.27
N GLN A 345 -21.76 -3.35 -12.01
CA GLN A 345 -22.73 -3.76 -13.03
C GLN A 345 -23.56 -2.61 -13.57
N SER A 346 -23.64 -1.48 -12.88
CA SER A 346 -24.40 -0.32 -13.38
C SER A 346 -23.85 0.20 -14.73
N ARG A 347 -22.59 -0.12 -15.03
CA ARG A 347 -21.91 0.21 -16.28
C ARG A 347 -21.96 -0.91 -17.33
N ALA A 348 -22.74 -1.97 -17.10
CA ALA A 348 -22.82 -3.13 -17.99
C ALA A 348 -23.28 -2.77 -19.41
N ASP A 349 -24.18 -1.80 -19.60
CA ASP A 349 -24.63 -1.41 -20.94
C ASP A 349 -23.52 -0.69 -21.77
N ASN A 350 -22.41 -0.31 -21.13
CA ASN A 350 -21.24 0.31 -21.75
C ASN A 350 -20.06 -0.65 -21.98
N LYS A 351 -20.29 -1.96 -21.91
CA LYS A 351 -19.30 -3.05 -21.99
C LYS A 351 -18.44 -3.17 -23.27
N ASP A 352 -18.66 -2.34 -24.27
CA ASP A 352 -17.97 -2.44 -25.55
C ASP A 352 -16.55 -1.83 -25.49
N VAL A 353 -15.52 -2.62 -25.86
CA VAL A 353 -14.12 -2.18 -25.97
C VAL A 353 -13.97 -1.01 -26.94
N TRP A 354 -14.71 -0.99 -28.05
CA TRP A 354 -14.66 0.12 -29.00
C TRP A 354 -15.22 1.39 -28.41
N LYS A 355 -16.28 1.28 -27.61
CA LYS A 355 -16.71 2.39 -26.78
C LYS A 355 -15.57 2.77 -25.84
N LEU A 356 -14.95 1.86 -25.08
CA LEU A 356 -13.87 2.20 -24.12
C LEU A 356 -12.72 3.01 -24.76
N VAL A 357 -12.32 2.65 -25.98
CA VAL A 357 -11.18 3.26 -26.69
C VAL A 357 -11.55 4.54 -27.46
N LEU A 358 -12.73 4.59 -28.09
CA LEU A 358 -13.12 5.69 -29.00
C LEU A 358 -14.29 6.55 -28.47
N GLY A 359 -15.00 6.07 -27.46
CA GLY A 359 -16.21 6.68 -26.93
C GLY A 359 -15.93 7.83 -25.96
N LYS A 360 -16.85 8.80 -25.94
CA LYS A 360 -16.93 9.84 -24.91
C LYS A 360 -17.45 9.20 -23.62
N HIS A 361 -16.59 8.51 -22.89
CA HIS A 361 -16.94 8.07 -21.54
C HIS A 361 -16.93 9.25 -20.61
N ASN A 362 -17.97 9.36 -19.79
CA ASN A 362 -18.00 10.30 -18.68
C ASN A 362 -17.12 9.76 -17.53
N LEU A 363 -15.82 9.53 -17.81
CA LEU A 363 -14.81 9.11 -16.82
C LEU A 363 -14.61 10.15 -15.71
N THR A 364 -15.23 11.32 -15.88
CA THR A 364 -15.25 12.48 -14.98
C THR A 364 -16.50 12.56 -14.11
N SER A 365 -17.48 11.65 -14.25
CA SER A 365 -18.67 11.69 -13.38
C SER A 365 -18.27 11.36 -11.94
N PRO A 366 -18.61 12.22 -10.95
CA PRO A 366 -18.28 11.96 -9.56
C PRO A 366 -18.98 10.68 -9.07
N MET A 367 -18.22 9.80 -8.42
CA MET A 367 -18.75 8.62 -7.76
C MET A 367 -19.12 8.96 -6.33
N SER A 368 -20.39 8.76 -5.97
CA SER A 368 -20.89 8.96 -4.61
C SER A 368 -21.33 7.63 -4.02
N SER A 369 -20.99 7.35 -2.77
CA SER A 369 -21.50 6.17 -2.05
C SER A 369 -23.03 6.15 -1.96
N TYR A 370 -23.69 7.30 -2.12
CA TYR A 370 -25.16 7.41 -2.10
C TYR A 370 -25.84 7.02 -3.42
N SER A 371 -25.12 6.93 -4.55
CA SER A 371 -25.73 6.61 -5.85
C SER A 371 -26.20 5.15 -5.99
N ARG A 372 -25.87 4.29 -5.01
CA ARG A 372 -26.27 2.87 -4.93
C ARG A 372 -26.03 2.08 -6.23
N PRO A 373 -24.79 2.01 -6.74
CA PRO A 373 -24.49 1.19 -7.92
C PRO A 373 -24.76 -0.29 -7.63
N GLU A 374 -25.25 -1.00 -8.64
CA GLU A 374 -25.39 -2.46 -8.60
C GLU A 374 -24.00 -3.08 -8.74
N VAL A 375 -23.62 -3.91 -7.77
CA VAL A 375 -22.30 -4.55 -7.72
C VAL A 375 -22.43 -6.06 -7.86
N THR A 376 -21.51 -6.67 -8.60
CA THR A 376 -21.35 -8.12 -8.65
C THR A 376 -20.00 -8.53 -8.12
N THR A 377 -19.98 -9.64 -7.40
CA THR A 377 -18.79 -10.18 -6.75
C THR A 377 -18.45 -11.55 -7.31
N LYS A 378 -17.17 -11.78 -7.59
CA LYS A 378 -16.63 -13.10 -7.92
C LYS A 378 -15.68 -13.52 -6.81
N SER A 379 -15.79 -14.75 -6.31
CA SER A 379 -14.93 -15.25 -5.25
C SER A 379 -14.45 -16.68 -5.53
N GLN A 380 -13.28 -17.01 -5.00
CA GLN A 380 -12.69 -18.34 -5.11
C GLN A 380 -11.72 -18.60 -3.95
N SER A 381 -11.79 -19.80 -3.38
CA SER A 381 -10.89 -20.26 -2.31
C SER A 381 -9.77 -21.14 -2.88
N TYR A 382 -8.58 -21.01 -2.30
CA TYR A 382 -7.37 -21.76 -2.67
C TYR A 382 -6.70 -22.33 -1.44
N TYR A 383 -6.16 -23.55 -1.51
CA TYR A 383 -5.33 -24.07 -0.44
C TYR A 383 -3.96 -23.39 -0.42
N PHE A 384 -3.53 -23.02 0.78
CA PHE A 384 -2.20 -22.49 1.05
C PHE A 384 -1.51 -23.37 2.11
N THR A 385 -0.19 -23.47 2.06
CA THR A 385 0.54 -24.47 2.87
C THR A 385 1.11 -23.90 4.16
N HIS A 386 1.25 -22.58 4.28
CA HIS A 386 1.88 -21.93 5.43
C HIS A 386 0.89 -21.08 6.22
N SER A 387 1.10 -20.97 7.52
CA SER A 387 0.47 -19.89 8.29
C SER A 387 1.10 -18.54 7.93
N VAL A 388 0.28 -17.49 8.00
CA VAL A 388 0.64 -16.12 7.64
C VAL A 388 0.77 -15.27 8.90
N LYS A 389 1.87 -14.51 9.03
CA LYS A 389 2.09 -13.51 10.09
C LYS A 389 1.66 -12.10 9.65
N ALA A 390 1.94 -11.76 8.39
CA ALA A 390 1.62 -10.47 7.81
C ALA A 390 1.30 -10.61 6.32
N ILE A 391 0.41 -9.79 5.79
CA ILE A 391 0.05 -9.78 4.37
C ILE A 391 -0.05 -8.34 3.89
N THR A 392 0.53 -8.04 2.73
CA THR A 392 0.45 -6.73 2.09
C THR A 392 0.57 -6.86 0.58
N VAL A 393 0.41 -5.75 -0.14
CA VAL A 393 0.45 -5.71 -1.61
C VAL A 393 1.46 -4.68 -2.08
N THR A 394 2.17 -4.99 -3.15
CA THR A 394 3.09 -4.04 -3.80
C THR A 394 2.35 -2.81 -4.32
N SER A 395 2.88 -1.62 -4.03
CA SER A 395 2.35 -0.34 -4.51
C SER A 395 3.37 0.38 -5.41
N THR A 396 2.89 0.90 -6.54
CA THR A 396 3.66 1.67 -7.53
C THR A 396 3.01 3.05 -7.75
N ALA A 397 3.74 3.99 -8.35
CA ALA A 397 3.34 5.40 -8.38
C ALA A 397 2.03 5.63 -9.13
N LYS A 398 1.79 4.90 -10.22
CA LYS A 398 0.61 4.99 -11.08
C LYS A 398 -0.31 3.77 -10.97
N GLY A 399 0.15 2.66 -10.39
CA GLY A 399 -0.63 1.42 -10.31
C GLY A 399 -0.81 0.73 -11.67
N ILE A 400 0.18 0.83 -12.57
CA ILE A 400 0.22 0.18 -13.88
C ILE A 400 0.85 -1.21 -13.77
N THR A 401 1.95 -1.32 -13.03
CA THR A 401 2.68 -2.57 -12.83
C THR A 401 1.78 -3.62 -12.19
N SER A 402 2.01 -4.90 -12.53
CA SER A 402 1.29 -6.02 -11.92
C SER A 402 1.49 -6.04 -10.40
N LYS A 403 0.46 -6.44 -9.66
CA LYS A 403 0.53 -6.47 -8.20
C LYS A 403 0.98 -7.84 -7.72
N HIS A 404 1.95 -7.85 -6.81
CA HIS A 404 2.31 -9.02 -6.05
C HIS A 404 1.77 -8.91 -4.62
N LEU A 405 1.25 -10.02 -4.13
CA LEU A 405 0.89 -10.25 -2.74
C LEU A 405 2.16 -10.64 -1.98
N LEU A 406 2.55 -9.83 -1.00
CA LEU A 406 3.68 -10.10 -0.12
C LEU A 406 3.15 -10.79 1.15
N ILE A 407 3.55 -12.04 1.35
CA ILE A 407 3.09 -12.89 2.45
C ILE A 407 4.28 -13.15 3.37
N GLY A 408 4.18 -12.62 4.60
CA GLY A 408 5.07 -12.97 5.69
C GLY A 408 4.69 -14.34 6.24
N THR A 409 5.52 -15.35 5.99
CA THR A 409 5.28 -16.72 6.44
C THR A 409 5.67 -16.90 7.91
N ILE A 410 5.20 -17.98 8.54
CA ILE A 410 5.61 -18.33 9.91
C ILE A 410 7.13 -18.52 10.07
N GLY A 411 7.82 -18.90 8.99
CA GLY A 411 9.28 -19.06 8.94
C GLY A 411 10.07 -17.75 8.87
N ASP A 412 9.43 -16.60 9.11
CA ASP A 412 10.05 -15.27 9.13
C ASP A 412 10.72 -14.88 7.80
N GLN A 413 10.14 -15.38 6.71
CA GLN A 413 10.50 -15.02 5.33
C GLN A 413 9.30 -14.44 4.59
N VAL A 414 9.58 -13.56 3.64
CA VAL A 414 8.54 -12.91 2.82
C VAL A 414 8.49 -13.54 1.45
N LEU A 415 7.34 -14.10 1.10
CA LEU A 415 7.02 -14.68 -0.19
C LEU A 415 6.29 -13.64 -1.05
N ALA A 416 6.72 -13.42 -2.29
CA ALA A 416 5.98 -12.60 -3.25
C ALA A 416 5.23 -13.47 -4.25
N MET A 417 3.91 -13.42 -4.23
CA MET A 417 3.06 -14.15 -5.17
C MET A 417 2.36 -13.20 -6.13
N ASP A 418 2.33 -13.53 -7.41
CA ASP A 418 1.60 -12.76 -8.41
C ASP A 418 0.08 -12.82 -8.16
N LYS A 419 -0.62 -11.68 -8.23
CA LYS A 419 -2.08 -11.60 -8.12
C LYS A 419 -2.81 -12.52 -9.11
N ARG A 420 -2.20 -12.88 -10.24
CA ARG A 420 -2.77 -13.85 -11.21
C ARG A 420 -3.05 -15.23 -10.62
N PHE A 421 -2.32 -15.65 -9.58
CA PHE A 421 -2.64 -16.88 -8.85
C PHE A 421 -3.94 -16.77 -8.05
N PHE A 422 -4.41 -15.55 -7.76
CA PHE A 422 -5.62 -15.26 -6.99
C PHE A 422 -6.71 -14.65 -7.89
N ASP A 423 -6.87 -15.11 -9.13
CA ASP A 423 -7.99 -14.67 -9.98
C ASP A 423 -9.21 -15.58 -9.76
N PRO A 424 -10.40 -15.10 -9.35
CA PRO A 424 -11.56 -15.94 -9.06
C PRO A 424 -12.19 -16.61 -10.29
N ARG A 425 -11.64 -16.38 -11.49
CA ARG A 425 -12.10 -16.99 -12.75
C ARG A 425 -11.26 -18.20 -13.15
N ARG A 426 -10.32 -18.65 -12.32
CA ARG A 426 -9.48 -19.80 -12.64
C ARG A 426 -10.33 -21.07 -12.66
N SER A 427 -10.38 -21.72 -13.82
CA SER A 427 -11.04 -23.01 -14.04
C SER A 427 -10.02 -24.12 -14.25
N VAL A 428 -10.40 -25.39 -14.04
CA VAL A 428 -9.49 -26.54 -14.22
C VAL A 428 -9.00 -26.64 -15.67
N ASN A 429 -9.91 -26.46 -16.63
CA ASN A 429 -9.62 -26.48 -18.05
C ASN A 429 -10.02 -25.12 -18.67
N PRO A 430 -9.14 -24.11 -18.60
CA PRO A 430 -9.45 -22.80 -19.17
C PRO A 430 -9.55 -22.88 -20.70
N THR A 431 -10.46 -22.10 -21.26
CA THR A 431 -10.65 -22.00 -22.71
C THR A 431 -9.42 -21.36 -23.38
N GLN A 432 -9.32 -21.45 -24.70
CA GLN A 432 -8.21 -20.83 -25.43
C GLN A 432 -8.19 -19.30 -25.24
N SER A 433 -9.36 -18.66 -25.25
CA SER A 433 -9.49 -17.22 -25.03
C SER A 433 -9.12 -16.80 -23.60
N GLU A 434 -9.47 -17.62 -22.60
CA GLU A 434 -9.06 -17.39 -21.20
C GLU A 434 -7.54 -17.54 -21.01
N LYS A 435 -6.91 -18.48 -21.72
CA LYS A 435 -5.44 -18.63 -21.71
C LYS A 435 -4.74 -17.44 -22.35
N GLU A 436 -5.30 -16.88 -23.42
CA GLU A 436 -4.79 -15.66 -24.07
C GLU A 436 -4.90 -14.43 -23.16
N GLU A 437 -5.92 -14.37 -22.29
CA GLU A 437 -6.03 -13.37 -21.22
C GLU A 437 -4.99 -13.56 -20.09
N GLY A 438 -4.33 -14.72 -20.06
CA GLY A 438 -3.35 -15.09 -19.04
C GLY A 438 -3.95 -15.71 -17.78
N ILE A 439 -5.17 -16.28 -17.86
CA ILE A 439 -5.77 -17.04 -16.76
C ILE A 439 -5.01 -18.35 -16.57
N LEU A 440 -4.48 -18.53 -15.35
CA LEU A 440 -3.77 -19.75 -14.97
C LEU A 440 -4.78 -20.86 -14.65
N PRO A 441 -4.56 -22.11 -15.09
CA PRO A 441 -5.45 -23.22 -14.76
C PRO A 441 -5.53 -23.40 -13.24
N LEU A 442 -6.71 -23.75 -12.73
CA LEU A 442 -6.92 -24.02 -11.32
C LEU A 442 -6.07 -25.22 -10.89
N THR A 443 -5.33 -25.03 -9.80
CA THR A 443 -4.51 -26.05 -9.15
C THR A 443 -5.02 -26.25 -7.73
N ASP A 444 -4.86 -27.46 -7.18
CA ASP A 444 -5.34 -27.78 -5.84
C ASP A 444 -4.78 -26.84 -4.77
N SER A 445 -3.47 -26.55 -4.84
CA SER A 445 -2.80 -25.61 -3.93
C SER A 445 -2.08 -24.50 -4.69
N LEU A 446 -1.88 -23.38 -3.99
CA LEU A 446 -1.02 -22.30 -4.47
C LEU A 446 0.45 -22.76 -4.48
N PRO A 447 1.16 -22.61 -5.61
CA PRO A 447 2.53 -23.08 -5.73
C PRO A 447 3.48 -22.18 -4.93
N ILE A 448 4.36 -22.80 -4.13
CA ILE A 448 5.45 -22.09 -3.47
C ILE A 448 6.70 -22.26 -4.30
N ILE A 449 7.13 -21.16 -4.91
CA ILE A 449 8.31 -21.10 -5.77
C ILE A 449 9.46 -20.56 -4.92
N PRO A 450 10.52 -21.32 -4.63
CA PRO A 450 11.61 -20.85 -3.76
C PRO A 450 12.28 -19.55 -4.23
N GLN A 451 12.31 -19.29 -5.54
CA GLN A 451 12.85 -18.05 -6.12
C GLN A 451 11.98 -16.82 -5.84
N SER A 452 10.74 -17.01 -5.39
CA SER A 452 9.81 -15.92 -5.08
C SER A 452 9.92 -15.40 -3.65
N TYR A 453 10.80 -15.98 -2.81
CA TYR A 453 11.14 -15.41 -1.52
C TYR A 453 11.96 -14.13 -1.69
N VAL A 454 11.36 -13.01 -1.28
CA VAL A 454 11.91 -11.65 -1.35
C VAL A 454 13.11 -11.47 -0.42
N THR A 455 13.12 -12.18 0.71
CA THR A 455 14.22 -12.15 1.67
C THR A 455 15.36 -13.08 1.27
N HIS A 456 15.23 -13.84 0.18
CA HIS A 456 16.21 -14.84 -0.28
C HIS A 456 16.63 -15.79 0.86
N ALA A 457 17.90 -15.76 1.26
CA ALA A 457 18.44 -16.57 2.35
C ALA A 457 18.28 -15.93 3.74
N LEU A 458 17.90 -14.65 3.81
CA LEU A 458 17.78 -13.92 5.06
C LEU A 458 16.40 -14.19 5.67
N LYS A 459 16.38 -14.34 7.00
CA LYS A 459 15.16 -14.38 7.80
C LYS A 459 15.05 -13.07 8.57
N VAL A 460 13.82 -12.57 8.69
CA VAL A 460 13.50 -11.35 9.43
C VAL A 460 12.86 -11.80 10.73
N GLU A 461 13.69 -12.16 11.71
CA GLU A 461 13.25 -12.82 12.93
C GLU A 461 12.12 -12.03 13.62
N GLY A 462 11.09 -12.75 14.05
CA GLY A 462 9.91 -12.16 14.67
C GLY A 462 9.21 -11.16 13.75
N LEU A 463 8.96 -11.52 12.49
CA LEU A 463 8.31 -10.69 11.48
C LEU A 463 6.95 -10.17 11.99
N ARG A 464 6.81 -8.85 12.08
CA ARG A 464 5.58 -8.18 12.55
C ARG A 464 4.80 -7.50 11.44
N GLY A 465 5.49 -6.94 10.45
CA GLY A 465 4.83 -6.18 9.40
C GLY A 465 5.69 -5.96 8.16
N ILE A 466 4.99 -5.61 7.08
CA ILE A 466 5.56 -5.33 5.76
C ILE A 466 4.95 -4.03 5.25
N VAL A 467 5.81 -3.08 4.86
CA VAL A 467 5.42 -1.79 4.28
C VAL A 467 5.97 -1.71 2.86
N THR A 468 5.11 -1.30 1.94
CA THR A 468 5.50 -1.07 0.54
C THR A 468 5.33 0.39 0.20
N VAL A 469 6.34 0.98 -0.46
CA VAL A 469 6.32 2.37 -0.89
C VAL A 469 6.70 2.44 -2.37
N PRO A 470 5.97 3.19 -3.20
CA PRO A 470 6.30 3.32 -4.62
C PRO A 470 7.65 4.02 -4.85
N ALA A 471 8.44 3.54 -5.81
CA ALA A 471 9.57 4.30 -6.34
C ALA A 471 9.07 5.37 -7.33
N LYS A 472 9.98 6.18 -7.89
CA LYS A 472 9.61 7.11 -8.98
C LYS A 472 9.48 6.37 -10.32
N LEU A 473 10.27 5.31 -10.51
CA LEU A 473 10.06 4.33 -11.58
C LEU A 473 8.80 3.52 -11.27
N GLU A 474 7.95 3.34 -12.28
CA GLU A 474 6.69 2.62 -12.16
C GLU A 474 6.90 1.12 -12.03
N SER A 475 7.98 0.59 -12.64
CA SER A 475 8.30 -0.84 -12.57
C SER A 475 8.74 -1.31 -11.18
N ALA A 476 9.08 -0.39 -10.28
CA ALA A 476 9.76 -0.69 -9.03
C ALA A 476 8.98 -0.24 -7.79
N THR A 477 9.01 -1.07 -6.76
CA THR A 477 8.49 -0.78 -5.42
C THR A 477 9.56 -1.03 -4.37
N LEU A 478 9.52 -0.26 -3.29
CA LEU A 478 10.42 -0.41 -2.15
C LEU A 478 9.69 -1.19 -1.06
N VAL A 479 10.29 -2.27 -0.59
CA VAL A 479 9.70 -3.17 0.42
C VAL A 479 10.54 -3.08 1.68
N PHE A 480 9.89 -2.70 2.78
CA PHE A 480 10.48 -2.63 4.11
C PHE A 480 9.74 -3.60 5.03
N THR A 481 10.45 -4.56 5.58
CA THR A 481 9.93 -5.58 6.48
C THR A 481 10.55 -5.40 7.85
N TYR A 482 9.74 -5.42 8.89
CA TYR A 482 10.22 -5.18 10.25
C TYR A 482 9.69 -6.22 11.23
N GLY A 483 10.54 -6.59 12.18
CA GLY A 483 10.27 -7.54 13.24
C GLY A 483 11.14 -7.23 14.45
N VAL A 484 11.91 -8.22 14.90
CA VAL A 484 13.12 -8.00 15.70
C VAL A 484 14.21 -7.43 14.80
N ASP A 485 14.34 -8.00 13.61
CA ASP A 485 15.25 -7.52 12.57
C ASP A 485 14.55 -6.58 11.58
N LEU A 486 15.36 -5.78 10.89
CA LEU A 486 14.91 -4.88 9.82
C LEU A 486 15.50 -5.35 8.49
N PHE A 487 14.66 -5.46 7.46
CA PHE A 487 15.11 -5.80 6.12
C PHE A 487 14.46 -4.88 5.09
N PHE A 488 15.25 -4.47 4.11
CA PHE A 488 14.84 -3.55 3.06
C PHE A 488 15.31 -4.07 1.71
N THR A 489 14.42 -4.10 0.73
CA THR A 489 14.77 -4.45 -0.64
C THR A 489 13.90 -3.72 -1.65
N ARG A 490 14.27 -3.84 -2.92
CA ARG A 490 13.52 -3.31 -4.05
C ARG A 490 12.94 -4.49 -4.81
N LEU A 491 11.69 -4.37 -5.23
CA LEU A 491 11.00 -5.41 -5.97
C LEU A 491 10.44 -4.82 -7.27
N ALA A 492 10.54 -5.57 -8.35
CA ALA A 492 10.01 -5.19 -9.65
C ALA A 492 9.06 -6.29 -10.16
N PRO A 493 7.75 -6.21 -9.84
CA PRO A 493 6.79 -7.28 -10.14
C PRO A 493 6.76 -7.69 -11.61
N SER A 494 6.68 -6.70 -12.52
CA SER A 494 6.67 -6.90 -13.97
C SER A 494 8.06 -6.79 -14.63
N ARG A 495 9.14 -7.02 -13.86
CA ARG A 495 10.53 -6.69 -14.25
C ARG A 495 10.73 -5.20 -14.51
N THR A 496 11.98 -4.77 -14.68
CA THR A 496 12.34 -3.38 -14.93
C THR A 496 12.11 -3.00 -16.40
N TYR A 497 10.88 -2.63 -16.76
CA TYR A 497 10.53 -2.26 -18.14
C TYR A 497 10.75 -0.77 -18.46
N ASP A 498 10.92 0.07 -17.45
CA ASP A 498 11.18 1.52 -17.57
C ASP A 498 12.64 1.89 -17.26
N SER A 499 13.52 0.88 -17.21
CA SER A 499 14.96 1.03 -17.05
C SER A 499 15.68 0.05 -17.95
N LEU A 500 16.86 0.43 -18.44
CA LEU A 500 17.73 -0.49 -19.16
C LEU A 500 18.19 -1.59 -18.21
N THR A 501 18.22 -2.82 -18.71
CA THR A 501 18.71 -3.97 -17.93
C THR A 501 20.20 -3.80 -17.63
N GLU A 502 20.65 -4.36 -16.51
CA GLU A 502 22.07 -4.35 -16.15
C GLU A 502 22.92 -5.11 -17.19
N ASP A 503 22.32 -6.07 -17.90
CA ASP A 503 22.95 -6.89 -18.93
C ASP A 503 22.99 -6.24 -20.32
N PHE A 504 22.56 -4.98 -20.47
CA PHE A 504 22.55 -4.31 -21.76
C PHE A 504 23.97 -4.09 -22.30
N SER A 505 24.27 -4.66 -23.48
CA SER A 505 25.60 -4.55 -24.10
C SER A 505 25.80 -3.21 -24.82
N TYR A 506 26.24 -2.21 -24.06
CA TYR A 506 26.61 -0.90 -24.62
C TYR A 506 27.74 -1.00 -25.66
N ALA A 507 28.67 -1.95 -25.48
CA ALA A 507 29.76 -2.16 -26.42
C ALA A 507 29.25 -2.59 -27.79
N LEU A 508 28.35 -3.57 -27.83
CA LEU A 508 27.78 -4.05 -29.08
C LEU A 508 27.07 -2.91 -29.81
N LEU A 509 26.30 -2.09 -29.09
CA LEU A 509 25.62 -0.93 -29.67
C LEU A 509 26.60 0.09 -30.26
N LEU A 510 27.70 0.39 -29.57
CA LEU A 510 28.70 1.33 -30.09
C LEU A 510 29.45 0.77 -31.29
N ILE A 511 29.79 -0.53 -31.27
CA ILE A 511 30.46 -1.21 -32.38
C ILE A 511 29.56 -1.21 -33.62
N THR A 512 28.27 -1.54 -33.48
CA THR A 512 27.35 -1.55 -34.62
C THR A 512 27.16 -0.16 -35.21
N ILE A 513 27.08 0.90 -34.39
CA ILE A 513 27.04 2.29 -34.86
C ILE A 513 28.30 2.61 -35.68
N PHE A 514 29.49 2.25 -35.18
CA PHE A 514 30.74 2.52 -35.89
C PHE A 514 30.82 1.76 -37.22
N VAL A 515 30.45 0.47 -37.23
CA VAL A 515 30.42 -0.35 -38.45
C VAL A 515 29.44 0.22 -39.47
N LEU A 516 28.26 0.68 -39.04
CA LEU A 516 27.28 1.32 -39.93
C LEU A 516 27.81 2.63 -40.53
N ILE A 517 28.46 3.48 -39.72
CA ILE A 517 29.06 4.73 -40.23
C ILE A 517 30.15 4.44 -41.26
N ALA A 518 31.03 3.46 -40.98
CA ALA A 518 32.07 3.05 -41.93
C ALA A 518 31.46 2.49 -43.23
N ALA A 519 30.43 1.65 -43.12
CA ALA A 519 29.72 1.10 -44.27
C ALA A 519 29.05 2.21 -45.10
N ILE A 520 28.42 3.19 -44.48
CA ILE A 520 27.84 4.36 -45.16
C ILE A 520 28.92 5.12 -45.93
N PHE A 521 30.08 5.38 -45.31
CA PHE A 521 31.16 6.09 -45.99
C PHE A 521 31.71 5.32 -47.19
N VAL A 522 31.95 4.01 -47.02
CA VAL A 522 32.44 3.15 -48.10
C VAL A 522 31.44 3.06 -49.25
N THR A 523 30.16 2.85 -48.94
CA THR A 523 29.09 2.77 -49.95
C THR A 523 28.86 4.10 -50.66
N TRP A 524 28.96 5.23 -49.96
CA TRP A 524 28.88 6.57 -50.56
C TRP A 524 30.00 6.79 -51.60
N VAL A 525 31.25 6.49 -51.25
CA VAL A 525 32.39 6.59 -52.19
C VAL A 525 32.21 5.65 -53.39
N LEU A 526 31.74 4.43 -53.16
CA LEU A 526 31.46 3.48 -54.24
C LEU A 526 30.32 3.96 -55.14
N SER A 527 29.29 4.57 -54.57
CA SER A 527 28.15 5.15 -55.31
C SER A 527 28.58 6.32 -56.17
N GLU A 528 29.32 7.29 -55.64
CA GLU A 528 29.83 8.42 -56.43
C GLU A 528 30.71 7.95 -57.59
N LYS A 529 31.58 6.96 -57.35
CA LYS A 529 32.40 6.36 -58.41
C LYS A 529 31.57 5.68 -59.48
N LYS A 530 30.45 5.04 -59.11
CA LYS A 530 29.54 4.39 -60.06
C LYS A 530 28.76 5.43 -60.85
N ASP A 531 28.15 6.42 -60.19
CA ASP A 531 27.41 7.51 -60.84
C ASP A 531 28.28 8.31 -61.80
N LEU A 532 29.53 8.60 -61.41
CA LEU A 532 30.48 9.26 -62.29
C LEU A 532 30.77 8.39 -63.52
N ARG A 533 30.97 7.08 -63.35
CA ARG A 533 31.19 6.15 -64.47
C ARG A 533 30.00 6.07 -65.41
N ASP A 534 28.78 6.04 -64.86
CA ASP A 534 27.55 5.96 -65.65
C ASP A 534 27.27 7.28 -66.40
N LYS A 535 27.64 8.44 -65.83
CA LYS A 535 27.55 9.76 -66.50
C LYS A 535 28.60 10.00 -67.58
N TRP A 536 29.76 9.33 -67.49
CA TRP A 536 30.86 9.45 -68.46
C TRP A 536 30.73 8.45 -69.61
N ARG A 537 29.68 7.64 -69.60
CA ARG A 537 29.32 6.69 -70.64
C ARG A 537 28.20 7.28 -71.50
#